data_AF-A0A8B7J2C2-F1
#
_entry.id   AF-A0A8B7J2C2-F1
#
_cell.length_a   1.000
_cell.length_b   1.000
_cell.length_c   1.000
_cell.angle_alpha   90.00
_cell.angle_beta   90.00
_cell.angle_gamma   90.00
#
_symmetry.space_group_name_H-M   'P 1'
#
loop_
_entity.id
_entity.type
_entity.pdbx_description
1 polymer ?
#
loop_
_entity_poly.entity_id
_entity_poly.type
_entity_poly.pdbx_seq_one_letter_code
_entity_poly.pdbx_strand_id
1 'polypeptide(L)'
;CGFSRAEGEELELGPAELLQRDVVLSELRGCRVRLRGNANTLRVRDCRGCTVLCGPVSTSVLVDGCSDCLLVLACQQLRTHRTCDSRFYVQVTSRAVIENCAKVFFAPYSWSYPGIEKDFESSGLDRNRNNWNMVDDFDWLVRDEPSPNWSLIPEQERITCWD
;
A
#
# COMPACT_ATOMS: atom_id res chain seq x y z
N CYS A 1 -11.76 -11.15 5.09
CA CYS A 1 -10.93 -12.23 4.49
C CYS A 1 -9.45 -11.86 4.66
N GLY A 2 -8.52 -12.73 4.26
CA GLY A 2 -7.09 -12.41 4.27
C GLY A 2 -6.21 -13.53 4.79
N PHE A 3 -4.95 -13.21 5.09
CA PHE A 3 -3.92 -14.16 5.46
C PHE A 3 -3.29 -13.78 6.79
N SER A 4 -2.84 -14.77 7.57
CA SER A 4 -2.16 -14.49 8.83
C SER A 4 -1.12 -15.55 9.19
N ARG A 5 -0.01 -15.11 9.81
CA ARG A 5 1.05 -15.97 10.36
C ARG A 5 1.67 -16.95 9.35
N ALA A 6 1.73 -16.56 8.08
CA ALA A 6 2.42 -17.30 7.03
C ALA A 6 3.86 -16.80 6.88
N GLU A 7 4.75 -17.67 6.39
CA GLU A 7 6.17 -17.36 6.24
C GLU A 7 6.75 -17.93 4.93
N GLY A 8 7.36 -17.06 4.12
CA GLY A 8 8.01 -17.45 2.86
C GLY A 8 7.06 -17.94 1.76
N GLU A 9 5.76 -17.65 1.88
CA GLU A 9 4.72 -18.15 0.98
C GLU A 9 4.32 -17.14 -0.09
N GLU A 10 3.91 -17.66 -1.26
CA GLU A 10 3.12 -16.90 -2.23
C GLU A 10 1.63 -17.06 -1.92
N LEU A 11 0.94 -15.95 -1.67
CA LEU A 11 -0.44 -15.93 -1.22
C LEU A 11 -1.28 -15.10 -2.19
N GLU A 12 -2.48 -15.58 -2.53
CA GLU A 12 -3.31 -14.94 -3.54
C GLU A 12 -4.79 -14.94 -3.17
N LEU A 13 -5.47 -13.81 -3.39
CA LEU A 13 -6.93 -13.72 -3.40
C LEU A 13 -7.38 -13.12 -4.73
N GLY A 14 -8.39 -13.75 -5.33
CA GLY A 14 -8.99 -13.32 -6.59
C GLY A 14 -10.24 -12.45 -6.42
N PRO A 15 -10.86 -12.01 -7.54
CA PRO A 15 -11.94 -11.04 -7.52
C PRO A 15 -13.16 -11.50 -6.71
N ALA A 16 -13.51 -12.79 -6.76
CA ALA A 16 -14.64 -13.35 -6.04
C ALA A 16 -14.46 -13.31 -4.51
N GLU A 17 -13.21 -13.41 -4.03
CA GLU A 17 -12.89 -13.40 -2.61
C GLU A 17 -12.73 -11.99 -2.05
N LEU A 18 -12.45 -11.02 -2.92
CA LEU A 18 -12.17 -9.63 -2.57
C LEU A 18 -13.37 -8.70 -2.71
N LEU A 19 -14.31 -8.98 -3.63
CA LEU A 19 -15.39 -8.06 -4.03
C LEU A 19 -16.06 -7.37 -2.83
N GLN A 20 -15.73 -6.09 -2.63
CA GLN A 20 -16.25 -5.22 -1.57
C GLN A 20 -16.09 -5.80 -0.15
N ARG A 21 -15.05 -6.60 0.09
CA ARG A 21 -14.73 -7.17 1.41
C ARG A 21 -13.58 -6.45 2.09
N ASP A 22 -13.59 -6.52 3.42
CA ASP A 22 -12.47 -6.09 4.25
C ASP A 22 -11.39 -7.19 4.29
N VAL A 23 -10.17 -6.81 3.93
CA VAL A 23 -9.01 -7.70 3.87
C VAL A 23 -8.04 -7.38 4.99
N VAL A 24 -7.56 -8.40 5.69
CA VAL A 24 -6.53 -8.27 6.73
C VAL A 24 -5.36 -9.19 6.40
N LEU A 25 -4.18 -8.59 6.24
CA LEU A 25 -2.90 -9.29 6.18
C LEU A 25 -2.21 -9.06 7.51
N SER A 26 -1.94 -10.11 8.29
CA SER A 26 -1.28 -9.91 9.58
C SER A 26 -0.20 -10.92 9.93
N GLU A 27 0.88 -10.43 10.56
CA GLU A 27 1.97 -11.26 11.06
C GLU A 27 2.62 -12.12 9.94
N LEU A 28 2.67 -11.60 8.71
CA LEU A 28 3.30 -12.27 7.57
C LEU A 28 4.81 -12.01 7.56
N ARG A 29 5.61 -12.99 7.14
CA ARG A 29 7.08 -12.88 7.09
C ARG A 29 7.62 -13.36 5.75
N GLY A 30 8.33 -12.51 5.00
CA GLY A 30 8.93 -12.93 3.74
C GLY A 30 7.92 -13.38 2.67
N CYS A 31 6.64 -13.03 2.82
CA CYS A 31 5.57 -13.47 1.92
C CYS A 31 5.44 -12.54 0.71
N ARG A 32 4.99 -13.13 -0.41
CA ARG A 32 4.55 -12.38 -1.59
C ARG A 32 3.04 -12.53 -1.74
N VAL A 33 2.31 -11.45 -1.48
CA VAL A 33 0.85 -11.43 -1.49
C VAL A 33 0.35 -10.73 -2.74
N ARG A 34 -0.54 -11.36 -3.51
CA ARG A 34 -1.23 -10.78 -4.68
C ARG A 34 -2.73 -10.73 -4.43
N LEU A 35 -3.31 -9.54 -4.38
CA LEU A 35 -4.75 -9.32 -4.22
C LEU A 35 -5.29 -8.75 -5.53
N ARG A 36 -5.81 -9.61 -6.41
CA ARG A 36 -6.35 -9.23 -7.72
C ARG A 36 -7.86 -9.06 -7.62
N GLY A 37 -8.32 -7.81 -7.55
CA GLY A 37 -9.73 -7.50 -7.39
C GLY A 37 -9.93 -6.16 -6.68
N ASN A 38 -11.19 -5.87 -6.39
CA ASN A 38 -11.58 -4.68 -5.66
C ASN A 38 -12.05 -5.01 -4.22
N ALA A 39 -11.18 -4.73 -3.25
CA ALA A 39 -11.50 -4.81 -1.82
C ALA A 39 -12.18 -3.52 -1.33
N ASN A 40 -12.97 -3.63 -0.26
CA ASN A 40 -13.55 -2.45 0.40
C ASN A 40 -12.51 -1.69 1.25
N THR A 41 -11.84 -2.42 2.16
CA THR A 41 -10.72 -1.92 2.98
C THR A 41 -9.58 -2.93 3.00
N LEU A 42 -8.36 -2.45 3.23
CA LEU A 42 -7.19 -3.30 3.47
C LEU A 42 -6.48 -2.87 4.76
N ARG A 43 -6.16 -3.85 5.62
CA ARG A 43 -5.29 -3.66 6.78
C ARG A 43 -4.07 -4.56 6.65
N VAL A 44 -2.87 -3.99 6.70
CA VAL A 44 -1.60 -4.71 6.72
C VAL A 44 -0.96 -4.46 8.07
N ARG A 45 -0.81 -5.51 8.88
CA ARG A 45 -0.43 -5.38 10.30
C ARG A 45 0.71 -6.32 10.67
N ASP A 46 1.75 -5.78 11.29
CA ASP A 46 2.86 -6.57 11.85
C ASP A 46 3.56 -7.47 10.80
N CYS A 47 3.60 -7.04 9.53
CA CYS A 47 4.23 -7.77 8.43
C CYS A 47 5.69 -7.37 8.23
N ARG A 48 6.56 -8.33 7.89
CA ARG A 48 8.01 -8.08 7.73
C ARG A 48 8.59 -8.74 6.49
N GLY A 49 9.42 -8.03 5.73
CA GLY A 49 10.07 -8.61 4.54
C GLY A 49 9.08 -8.98 3.42
N CYS A 50 7.87 -8.41 3.44
CA CYS A 50 6.77 -8.85 2.57
C CYS A 50 6.65 -7.95 1.34
N THR A 51 6.28 -8.56 0.21
CA THR A 51 5.79 -7.81 -0.96
C THR A 51 4.28 -7.98 -1.05
N VAL A 52 3.53 -6.88 -1.02
CA VAL A 52 2.06 -6.88 -1.16
C VAL A 52 1.69 -6.11 -2.41
N LEU A 53 1.10 -6.81 -3.37
CA LEU A 53 0.52 -6.26 -4.58
C LEU A 53 -0.99 -6.28 -4.43
N CYS A 54 -1.62 -5.10 -4.38
CA CYS A 54 -3.06 -5.00 -4.18
C CYS A 54 -3.71 -4.16 -5.27
N GLY A 55 -4.82 -4.68 -5.82
CA GLY A 55 -5.73 -3.92 -6.67
C GLY A 55 -6.36 -2.74 -5.93
N PRO A 56 -7.19 -1.96 -6.64
CA PRO A 56 -7.79 -0.75 -6.08
C PRO A 56 -8.75 -1.06 -4.92
N VAL A 57 -8.49 -0.42 -3.79
CA VAL A 57 -9.29 -0.49 -2.57
C VAL A 57 -10.27 0.68 -2.55
N SER A 58 -11.56 0.39 -2.39
CA SER A 58 -12.62 1.40 -2.52
C SER A 58 -12.49 2.54 -1.51
N THR A 59 -12.02 2.26 -0.30
CA THR A 59 -11.97 3.24 0.79
C THR A 59 -10.54 3.49 1.24
N SER A 60 -10.11 2.82 2.31
CA SER A 60 -8.86 3.12 3.01
C SER A 60 -7.96 1.91 3.14
N VAL A 61 -6.66 2.20 3.20
CA VAL A 61 -5.62 1.24 3.55
C VAL A 61 -4.96 1.70 4.85
N LEU A 62 -4.87 0.79 5.81
CA LEU A 62 -4.11 0.98 7.05
C LEU A 62 -2.90 0.05 7.05
N VAL A 63 -1.70 0.61 7.19
CA VAL A 63 -0.46 -0.13 7.36
C VAL A 63 0.07 0.17 8.76
N ASP A 64 0.26 -0.85 9.59
CA ASP A 64 0.65 -0.67 10.99
C ASP A 64 1.68 -1.71 11.43
N GLY A 65 2.78 -1.29 12.05
CA GLY A 65 3.79 -2.20 12.60
C GLY A 65 4.60 -2.96 11.55
N CYS A 66 4.70 -2.45 10.32
CA CYS A 66 5.37 -3.15 9.22
C CYS A 66 6.84 -2.75 9.08
N SER A 67 7.69 -3.64 8.58
CA SER A 67 9.12 -3.33 8.36
C SER A 67 9.69 -4.06 7.15
N ASP A 68 10.58 -3.41 6.39
CA ASP A 68 11.22 -4.05 5.22
C ASP A 68 10.19 -4.58 4.21
N CYS A 69 9.11 -3.80 3.99
CA CYS A 69 8.01 -4.20 3.13
C CYS A 69 7.98 -3.40 1.83
N LEU A 70 7.49 -4.06 0.77
CA LEU A 70 7.23 -3.46 -0.53
C LEU A 70 5.72 -3.50 -0.80
N LEU A 71 5.08 -2.35 -0.78
CA LEU A 71 3.62 -2.22 -0.72
C LEU A 71 3.11 -1.47 -1.94
N VAL A 72 2.35 -2.13 -2.80
CA VAL A 72 1.76 -1.55 -4.02
C VAL A 72 0.25 -1.45 -3.84
N LEU A 73 -0.26 -0.23 -3.63
CA LEU A 73 -1.59 0.02 -3.05
C LEU A 73 -2.30 1.18 -3.77
N ALA A 74 -3.55 0.99 -4.18
CA ALA A 74 -4.40 2.09 -4.67
C ALA A 74 -5.61 2.26 -3.75
N CYS A 75 -5.89 3.47 -3.27
CA CYS A 75 -6.99 3.75 -2.33
C CYS A 75 -7.39 5.22 -2.28
N GLN A 76 -8.42 5.56 -1.50
CA GLN A 76 -8.74 6.97 -1.22
C GLN A 76 -7.83 7.55 -0.15
N GLN A 77 -7.62 6.81 0.94
CA GLN A 77 -6.86 7.27 2.10
C GLN A 77 -5.86 6.20 2.51
N LEU A 78 -4.60 6.59 2.62
CA LEU A 78 -3.54 5.75 3.15
C LEU A 78 -3.13 6.27 4.52
N ARG A 79 -3.19 5.40 5.54
CA ARG A 79 -2.65 5.69 6.87
C ARG A 79 -1.56 4.67 7.19
N THR A 80 -0.40 5.18 7.55
CA THR A 80 0.75 4.35 7.89
C THR A 80 1.21 4.69 9.30
N HIS A 81 1.36 3.68 10.14
CA HIS A 81 1.75 3.83 11.53
C HIS A 81 2.84 2.82 11.91
N ARG A 82 3.76 3.17 12.81
CA ARG A 82 4.81 2.26 13.33
C ARG A 82 5.53 1.47 12.24
N THR A 83 5.83 2.10 11.11
CA THR A 83 6.36 1.41 9.93
C THR A 83 7.73 1.94 9.55
N CYS A 84 8.68 1.05 9.27
CA CYS A 84 10.04 1.45 8.91
C CYS A 84 10.62 0.71 7.71
N ASP A 85 11.66 1.31 7.11
CA ASP A 85 12.47 0.70 6.03
C ASP A 85 11.61 0.11 4.89
N SER A 86 10.50 0.78 4.53
CA SER A 86 9.48 0.22 3.64
C SER A 86 9.24 1.12 2.43
N ARG A 87 8.90 0.51 1.29
CA ARG A 87 8.67 1.20 0.02
C ARG A 87 7.20 1.07 -0.38
N PHE A 88 6.61 2.19 -0.75
CA PHE A 88 5.20 2.34 -1.08
C PHE A 88 5.06 2.81 -2.53
N TYR A 89 4.35 2.04 -3.34
CA TYR A 89 3.96 2.39 -4.71
C TYR A 89 2.47 2.63 -4.71
N VAL A 90 2.06 3.90 -4.67
CA VAL A 90 0.70 4.24 -4.27
C VAL A 90 -0.04 5.11 -5.27
N GLN A 91 -1.36 4.91 -5.32
CA GLN A 91 -2.30 5.87 -5.87
C GLN A 91 -3.26 6.25 -4.75
N VAL A 92 -3.26 7.51 -4.37
CA VAL A 92 -4.06 8.01 -3.26
C VAL A 92 -4.90 9.18 -3.73
N THR A 93 -6.23 9.05 -3.75
CA THR A 93 -7.10 10.11 -4.31
C THR A 93 -7.34 11.27 -3.35
N SER A 94 -7.21 11.02 -2.03
CA SER A 94 -7.40 12.04 -0.98
C SER A 94 -6.09 12.39 -0.28
N ARG A 95 -5.61 11.55 0.65
CA ARG A 95 -4.46 11.89 1.49
C ARG A 95 -3.70 10.65 1.95
N ALA A 96 -2.37 10.75 1.94
CA ALA A 96 -1.47 9.82 2.59
C ALA A 96 -0.96 10.44 3.89
N VAL A 97 -1.01 9.67 4.97
CA VAL A 97 -0.58 10.09 6.31
C VAL A 97 0.40 9.06 6.87
N ILE A 98 1.46 9.55 7.51
CA ILE A 98 2.37 8.73 8.31
C ILE A 98 2.43 9.24 9.76
N GLU A 99 2.64 8.33 10.69
CA GLU A 99 2.85 8.59 12.12
C GLU A 99 3.76 7.50 12.69
N ASN A 100 4.73 7.86 13.52
CA ASN A 100 5.74 6.98 14.10
C ASN A 100 6.43 6.09 13.05
N CYS A 101 6.80 6.70 11.92
CA CYS A 101 7.43 6.01 10.79
C CYS A 101 8.87 6.50 10.59
N ALA A 102 9.71 5.69 9.96
CA ALA A 102 11.08 6.08 9.63
C ALA A 102 11.58 5.39 8.36
N LYS A 103 12.26 6.12 7.47
CA LYS A 103 12.76 5.59 6.19
C LYS A 103 11.67 4.90 5.37
N VAL A 104 10.54 5.57 5.20
CA VAL A 104 9.49 5.12 4.28
C VAL A 104 9.57 5.89 2.97
N PHE A 105 9.45 5.19 1.85
CA PHE A 105 9.69 5.80 0.54
C PHE A 105 8.48 5.67 -0.36
N PHE A 106 8.13 6.73 -1.08
CA PHE A 106 6.92 6.77 -1.91
C PHE A 106 7.23 6.91 -3.41
N ALA A 107 6.47 6.18 -4.22
CA ALA A 107 6.47 6.23 -5.67
C ALA A 107 5.03 6.10 -6.21
N PRO A 108 4.78 6.44 -7.49
CA PRO A 108 3.49 6.18 -8.12
C PRO A 108 3.18 4.67 -8.14
N TYR A 109 1.90 4.33 -7.98
CA TYR A 109 1.39 2.97 -8.21
C TYR A 109 1.77 2.47 -9.61
N SER A 110 2.37 1.29 -9.69
CA SER A 110 2.93 0.74 -10.94
C SER A 110 2.55 -0.72 -11.22
N TRP A 111 1.60 -1.30 -10.46
CA TRP A 111 1.17 -2.67 -10.71
C TRP A 111 0.05 -2.74 -11.75
N SER A 112 0.17 -3.67 -12.70
CA SER A 112 -0.84 -3.94 -13.72
C SER A 112 -1.12 -5.44 -13.77
N TYR A 113 -2.38 -5.82 -13.98
CA TYR A 113 -2.80 -7.22 -14.12
C TYR A 113 -4.11 -7.31 -14.94
N PRO A 114 -4.43 -8.47 -15.54
CA PRO A 114 -5.67 -8.64 -16.28
C PRO A 114 -6.92 -8.33 -15.44
N GLY A 115 -7.71 -7.35 -15.88
CA GLY A 115 -8.95 -6.94 -15.21
C GLY A 115 -8.82 -5.73 -14.29
N ILE A 116 -7.63 -5.15 -14.13
CA ILE A 116 -7.39 -4.01 -13.25
C ILE A 116 -8.25 -2.78 -13.59
N GLU A 117 -8.56 -2.54 -14.86
CA GLU A 117 -9.41 -1.42 -15.29
C GLU A 117 -10.83 -1.54 -14.72
N LYS A 118 -11.39 -2.76 -14.73
CA LYS A 118 -12.71 -3.04 -14.17
C LYS A 118 -12.69 -2.93 -12.64
N ASP A 119 -11.60 -3.36 -12.02
CA ASP A 119 -11.43 -3.20 -10.57
C ASP A 119 -11.37 -1.71 -10.20
N PHE A 120 -10.69 -0.87 -10.97
CA PHE A 120 -10.68 0.59 -10.74
C PHE A 120 -12.06 1.20 -10.90
N GLU A 121 -12.80 0.82 -11.95
CA GLU A 121 -14.17 1.27 -12.15
C GLU A 121 -15.07 0.89 -10.96
N SER A 122 -15.05 -0.38 -10.54
CA SER A 122 -15.84 -0.86 -9.40
C SER A 122 -15.41 -0.24 -8.05
N SER A 123 -14.15 0.18 -7.93
CA SER A 123 -13.64 0.81 -6.72
C SER A 123 -14.18 2.22 -6.48
N GLY A 124 -14.57 2.93 -7.55
CA GLY A 124 -14.94 4.34 -7.51
C GLY A 124 -13.76 5.29 -7.33
N LEU A 125 -12.50 4.82 -7.42
CA LEU A 125 -11.33 5.68 -7.38
C LEU A 125 -11.19 6.50 -8.67
N ASP A 126 -11.09 7.82 -8.52
CA ASP A 126 -10.77 8.71 -9.65
C ASP A 126 -9.31 8.53 -10.08
N ARG A 127 -9.10 8.00 -11.29
CA ARG A 127 -7.76 7.78 -11.86
C ARG A 127 -7.01 9.07 -12.17
N ASN A 128 -7.72 10.20 -12.28
CA ASN A 128 -7.10 11.51 -12.53
C ASN A 128 -6.62 12.19 -11.24
N ARG A 129 -6.95 11.63 -10.07
CA ARG A 129 -6.53 12.14 -8.76
C ARG A 129 -5.50 11.23 -8.14
N ASN A 130 -4.27 11.71 -8.02
CA ASN A 130 -3.20 10.94 -7.42
C ASN A 130 -2.23 11.83 -6.63
N ASN A 131 -2.31 11.71 -5.31
CA ASN A 131 -1.54 12.46 -4.32
C ASN A 131 -0.40 11.62 -3.72
N TRP A 132 0.16 10.67 -4.49
CA TRP A 132 1.22 9.77 -4.05
C TRP A 132 2.48 10.46 -3.51
N ASN A 133 2.74 11.70 -3.95
CA ASN A 133 3.89 12.51 -3.55
C ASN A 133 3.55 13.57 -2.48
N MET A 134 2.31 13.60 -1.96
CA MET A 134 1.87 14.50 -0.90
C MET A 134 1.54 13.69 0.35
N VAL A 135 2.54 13.52 1.21
CA VAL A 135 2.46 12.71 2.43
C VAL A 135 2.55 13.63 3.65
N ASP A 136 1.53 13.61 4.50
CA ASP A 136 1.52 14.34 5.76
C ASP A 136 2.17 13.50 6.86
N ASP A 137 3.21 14.03 7.50
CA ASP A 137 3.84 13.41 8.66
C ASP A 137 3.35 14.07 9.95
N PHE A 138 2.62 13.31 10.77
CA PHE A 138 2.03 13.81 12.02
C PHE A 138 3.07 14.07 13.11
N ASP A 139 4.22 13.39 13.08
CA ASP A 139 5.27 13.60 14.07
C ASP A 139 6.16 14.81 13.74
N TRP A 140 6.08 15.32 12.50
CA TRP A 140 6.93 16.39 12.02
C TRP A 140 6.16 17.71 11.90
N LEU A 141 6.12 18.47 13.00
CA LEU A 141 5.41 19.76 13.09
C LEU A 141 6.21 20.95 12.53
N VAL A 142 7.42 20.72 12.01
CA VAL A 142 8.29 21.78 11.46
C VAL A 142 7.77 22.18 10.07
N ARG A 143 7.47 23.46 9.87
CA ARG A 143 6.76 23.95 8.67
C ARG A 143 7.66 24.20 7.46
N ASP A 144 8.94 24.44 7.70
CA ASP A 144 9.88 24.91 6.67
C ASP A 144 10.99 23.89 6.35
N GLU A 145 10.90 22.68 6.91
CA GLU A 145 11.85 21.60 6.68
C GLU A 145 11.11 20.33 6.26
N PRO A 146 11.61 19.58 5.26
CA PRO A 146 11.03 18.30 4.89
C PRO A 146 11.16 17.31 6.05
N SER A 147 10.13 16.48 6.24
CA SER A 147 10.20 15.40 7.22
C SER A 147 11.39 14.47 6.89
N PRO A 148 12.18 14.05 7.89
CA PRO A 148 13.24 13.06 7.71
C PRO A 148 12.70 11.62 7.61
N ASN A 149 11.41 11.41 7.92
CA ASN A 149 10.82 10.08 8.05
C ASN A 149 10.42 9.49 6.71
N TRP A 150 10.21 10.33 5.69
CA TRP A 150 9.82 9.88 4.36
C TRP A 150 10.52 10.65 3.25
N SER A 151 10.61 10.01 2.08
CA SER A 151 11.10 10.66 0.85
C SER A 151 10.53 9.98 -0.39
N LEU A 152 10.76 10.56 -1.57
CA LEU A 152 10.35 9.95 -2.83
C LEU A 152 11.42 8.97 -3.32
N ILE A 153 10.99 7.86 -3.92
CA ILE A 153 11.91 6.94 -4.60
C ILE A 153 12.42 7.62 -5.88
N PRO A 154 13.75 7.73 -6.08
CA PRO A 154 14.34 8.22 -7.32
C PRO A 154 13.84 7.43 -8.53
N GLU A 155 13.60 8.10 -9.66
CA GLU A 155 12.99 7.45 -10.84
C GLU A 155 13.75 6.22 -11.33
N GLN A 156 15.07 6.25 -11.25
CA GLN A 156 15.96 5.18 -11.68
C GLN A 156 15.92 3.96 -10.75
N GLU A 157 15.43 4.13 -9.53
CA GLU A 157 15.30 3.06 -8.52
C GLU A 157 13.87 2.49 -8.44
N ARG A 158 12.93 3.05 -9.23
CA ARG A 158 11.53 2.61 -9.21
C ARG A 158 11.37 1.27 -9.91
N ILE A 159 10.61 0.40 -9.27
CA ILE A 159 10.19 -0.89 -9.82
C ILE A 159 9.02 -0.64 -10.79
N THR A 160 9.21 -1.07 -12.02
CA THR A 160 8.23 -0.95 -13.13
C THR A 160 7.71 -2.30 -13.60
N CYS A 161 8.39 -3.40 -13.24
CA CYS A 161 8.01 -4.77 -13.55
C CYS A 161 7.92 -5.54 -12.23
N TRP A 162 6.78 -6.20 -12.03
CA TRP A 162 6.42 -6.87 -10.79
C TRP A 162 6.25 -8.37 -10.99
N ASP A 163 6.83 -8.94 -12.05
CA ASP A 163 6.77 -10.37 -12.34
C ASP A 163 7.61 -11.16 -11.32
#